data_AF-A0A6N2S9W3-F1
#
_entry.id   AF-A0A6N2S9W3-F1
#
_cell.length_a   1.000
_cell.length_b   1.000
_cell.length_c   1.000
_cell.angle_alpha   90.00
_cell.angle_beta   90.00
_cell.angle_gamma   90.00
#
_symmetry.space_group_name_H-M   'P 1'
#
loop_
_entity.id
_entity.type
_entity.pdbx_description
1 polymer ?
#
loop_
_entity_poly.entity_id
_entity_poly.type
_entity_poly.pdbx_seq_one_letter_code
_entity_poly.pdbx_strand_id
1 'polypeptide(L)'
;MKKISLYITPIISYILAYFITNLEEQIPLYSGSILKIYILKYCFYVFLGIFVCFFSKNLIVNSLNKITALFSLVAILIPIILWLYLIKNNYVGNFDNYFLVYFIYLGGYLLTAINFFLKKGDTL
;
A
#
# COMPACT_ATOMS: atom_id res chain seq x y z
N MET A 1 -19.99 -6.58 3.62
CA MET A 1 -18.98 -5.71 4.26
C MET A 1 -17.54 -6.26 4.23
N LYS A 2 -17.31 -7.60 4.20
CA LYS A 2 -15.95 -8.20 4.14
C LYS A 2 -15.07 -7.72 2.97
N LYS A 3 -15.67 -7.34 1.83
CA LYS A 3 -14.96 -6.88 0.61
C LYS A 3 -14.19 -5.55 0.79
N ILE A 4 -14.64 -4.69 1.71
CA ILE A 4 -14.04 -3.37 1.95
C ILE A 4 -12.72 -3.51 2.72
N SER A 5 -12.60 -4.56 3.55
CA SER A 5 -11.42 -4.79 4.39
C SER A 5 -10.11 -4.94 3.59
N LEU A 6 -10.19 -5.43 2.35
CA LEU A 6 -9.05 -5.61 1.45
C LEU A 6 -8.41 -4.29 1.02
N TYR A 7 -9.20 -3.20 0.99
CA TYR A 7 -8.72 -1.87 0.61
C TYR A 7 -8.42 -0.99 1.81
N ILE A 8 -9.08 -1.23 2.94
CA ILE A 8 -8.83 -0.49 4.18
C ILE A 8 -7.38 -0.68 4.67
N THR A 9 -6.86 -1.91 4.63
CA THR A 9 -5.50 -2.19 5.14
C THR A 9 -4.41 -1.43 4.37
N PRO A 10 -4.42 -1.46 3.02
CA PRO A 10 -3.53 -0.64 2.20
C PRO A 10 -3.69 0.86 2.45
N ILE A 11 -4.94 1.37 2.54
CA ILE A 11 -5.20 2.79 2.80
C ILE A 11 -4.59 3.23 4.13
N ILE A 12 -4.82 2.47 5.21
CA ILE A 12 -4.24 2.78 6.52
C ILE A 12 -2.71 2.74 6.47
N SER A 13 -2.15 1.78 5.75
CA SER A 13 -0.69 1.67 5.59
C SER A 13 -0.10 2.89 4.88
N TYR A 14 -0.76 3.40 3.84
CA TYR A 14 -0.35 4.63 3.16
C TYR A 14 -0.45 5.87 4.06
N ILE A 15 -1.51 5.98 4.87
CA ILE A 15 -1.65 7.07 5.83
C ILE A 15 -0.51 7.04 6.85
N LEU A 16 -0.18 5.86 7.38
CA LEU A 16 0.95 5.72 8.30
C LEU A 16 2.29 6.04 7.63
N ALA A 17 2.51 5.57 6.40
CA ALA A 17 3.71 5.91 5.63
C ALA A 17 3.85 7.43 5.46
N TYR A 18 2.74 8.15 5.21
CA TYR A 18 2.72 9.60 5.12
C TYR A 18 3.19 10.28 6.41
N PHE A 19 2.67 9.84 7.56
CA PHE A 19 3.11 10.39 8.84
C PHE A 19 4.58 10.10 9.14
N ILE A 20 5.05 8.88 8.86
CA ILE A 20 6.45 8.52 9.09
C ILE A 20 7.38 9.33 8.19
N THR A 21 7.11 9.42 6.89
CA THR A 21 7.92 10.23 5.96
C THR A 21 7.99 11.69 6.42
N ASN A 22 6.87 12.31 6.78
CA ASN A 22 6.87 13.70 7.25
C ASN A 22 7.66 13.89 8.55
N LEU A 23 7.67 12.90 9.44
CA LEU A 23 8.49 12.94 10.64
C LEU A 23 9.99 12.76 10.31
N GLU A 24 10.32 11.90 9.34
CA GLU A 24 11.70 11.70 8.88
C GLU A 24 12.28 12.96 8.23
N GLU A 25 11.48 13.71 7.46
CA GLU A 25 11.91 14.99 6.87
C GLU A 25 12.25 16.05 7.93
N GLN A 26 11.77 15.89 9.17
CA GLN A 26 12.07 16.79 10.30
C GLN A 26 13.33 16.40 11.08
N ILE A 27 13.90 15.21 10.84
CA ILE A 27 15.13 14.73 11.52
C ILE A 27 16.29 15.74 11.44
N PRO A 28 16.60 16.35 10.27
CA PRO A 28 17.69 17.32 10.17
C PRO A 28 17.48 18.58 11.02
N LEU A 29 16.23 18.89 11.35
CA LEU A 29 15.85 20.11 12.08
C LEU A 29 15.80 19.91 13.60
N TYR A 30 15.63 18.67 14.08
CA TYR A 30 15.43 18.37 15.49
C TYR A 30 16.27 17.16 15.95
N SER A 31 17.53 17.42 16.33
CA SER A 31 18.49 16.37 16.73
C SER A 31 18.10 15.61 18.00
N GLY A 32 17.29 16.20 18.89
CA GLY A 32 16.85 15.57 20.14
C GLY A 32 15.71 14.55 19.99
N SER A 33 15.00 14.54 18.86
CA SER A 33 13.83 13.65 18.62
C SER A 33 14.14 12.47 17.70
N ILE A 34 15.37 12.37 17.18
CA ILE A 34 15.81 11.33 16.24
C ILE A 34 15.44 9.92 16.70
N LEU A 35 15.77 9.58 17.95
CA LEU A 35 15.50 8.25 18.51
C LEU A 35 14.00 7.92 18.49
N LYS A 36 13.13 8.90 18.81
CA LYS A 36 11.67 8.71 18.82
C LYS A 36 11.12 8.46 17.41
N ILE A 37 11.64 9.19 16.42
CA ILE A 37 11.23 9.04 15.01
C ILE A 37 11.62 7.64 14.50
N TYR A 38 12.82 7.15 14.82
CA TYR A 38 13.21 5.78 14.46
C TYR A 38 12.36 4.73 15.17
N ILE A 39 12.08 4.88 16.47
CA ILE A 39 11.18 3.95 17.19
C ILE A 39 9.81 3.88 16.51
N LEU A 40 9.23 5.03 16.14
CA LEU A 40 7.95 5.09 15.42
C LEU A 40 8.02 4.40 14.05
N LYS A 41 9.13 4.56 13.30
CA LYS A 41 9.37 3.86 12.04
C LYS A 41 9.43 2.35 12.20
N TYR A 42 10.11 1.85 13.23
CA TYR A 42 10.15 0.41 13.50
C TYR A 42 8.77 -0.13 13.91
N CYS A 43 8.02 0.61 14.74
CA CYS A 43 6.63 0.28 15.06
C CYS A 43 5.78 0.21 13.77
N PHE A 44 5.94 1.17 12.86
CA PHE A 44 5.27 1.16 11.57
C PHE A 44 5.56 -0.12 10.78
N TYR A 45 6.80 -0.58 10.70
CA TYR A 45 7.14 -1.83 10.01
C TYR A 45 6.51 -3.07 10.66
N VAL A 46 6.42 -3.13 11.99
CA VAL A 46 5.72 -4.21 12.69
C VAL A 46 4.23 -4.20 12.35
N PHE A 47 3.58 -3.03 12.40
CA PHE A 47 2.16 -2.89 12.02
C PHE A 47 1.93 -3.23 10.56
N LEU A 48 2.84 -2.84 9.67
CA LEU A 48 2.77 -3.16 8.25
C LEU A 48 2.77 -4.68 8.04
N GLY A 49 3.64 -5.43 8.72
CA GLY A 49 3.63 -6.89 8.70
C GLY A 49 2.29 -7.49 9.15
N ILE A 50 1.70 -6.96 10.23
CA ILE A 50 0.38 -7.37 10.71
C ILE A 50 -0.70 -7.09 9.65
N PHE A 51 -0.69 -5.92 9.02
CA PHE A 51 -1.64 -5.56 7.97
C PHE A 51 -1.53 -6.44 6.73
N VAL A 52 -0.31 -6.80 6.33
CA VAL A 52 -0.08 -7.75 5.22
C VAL A 52 -0.69 -9.12 5.53
N CYS A 53 -0.57 -9.61 6.76
CA CYS A 53 -1.20 -10.86 7.17
C CYS A 53 -2.74 -10.81 7.08
N PHE A 54 -3.36 -9.66 7.42
CA PHE A 54 -4.81 -9.49 7.25
C PHE A 54 -5.20 -9.38 5.77
N PHE A 55 -4.42 -8.65 4.99
CA PHE A 55 -4.64 -8.47 3.56
C PHE A 55 -4.57 -9.80 2.82
N SER A 56 -3.52 -10.61 3.04
CA SER A 56 -3.33 -11.89 2.36
C SER A 56 -4.45 -12.89 2.63
N LYS A 57 -4.93 -12.99 3.88
CA LYS A 57 -6.10 -13.82 4.25
C LYS A 57 -7.36 -13.39 3.50
N ASN A 58 -7.61 -12.09 3.41
CA ASN A 58 -8.79 -11.56 2.72
C ASN A 58 -8.68 -11.67 1.19
N LEU A 59 -7.47 -11.72 0.66
CA LEU A 59 -7.21 -11.80 -0.78
C LEU A 59 -7.62 -13.15 -1.37
N ILE A 60 -7.28 -14.24 -0.69
CA ILE A 60 -7.63 -15.60 -1.11
C ILE A 60 -9.15 -15.74 -1.28
N VAL A 61 -9.91 -15.24 -0.30
CA VAL A 61 -11.39 -15.33 -0.26
C VAL A 61 -12.07 -14.52 -1.37
N ASN A 62 -11.45 -13.41 -1.81
CA ASN A 62 -12.09 -12.46 -2.72
C ASN A 62 -11.49 -12.44 -4.14
N SER A 63 -10.51 -13.30 -4.42
CA SER A 63 -9.69 -13.29 -5.64
C SER A 63 -10.47 -13.50 -6.95
N LEU A 64 -11.62 -14.20 -6.91
CA LEU A 64 -12.42 -14.52 -8.11
C LEU A 64 -13.53 -13.51 -8.41
N ASN A 65 -13.71 -12.48 -7.59
CA ASN A 65 -14.81 -11.53 -7.75
C ASN A 65 -14.44 -10.41 -8.74
N LYS A 66 -15.26 -10.21 -9.79
CA LYS A 66 -15.09 -9.16 -10.82
C LYS A 66 -14.91 -7.76 -10.22
N ILE A 67 -15.69 -7.43 -9.20
CA ILE A 67 -15.61 -6.12 -8.54
C ILE A 67 -14.25 -5.95 -7.86
N THR A 68 -13.77 -6.99 -7.18
CA THR A 68 -12.45 -6.97 -6.51
C THR A 68 -11.31 -6.85 -7.52
N ALA A 69 -11.39 -7.56 -8.66
CA ALA A 69 -10.39 -7.45 -9.73
C ALA A 69 -10.33 -6.04 -10.33
N LEU A 70 -11.48 -5.42 -10.60
CA LEU A 70 -11.55 -4.04 -11.10
C LEU A 70 -10.91 -3.05 -10.10
N PHE A 71 -11.30 -3.11 -8.83
CA PHE A 71 -10.74 -2.24 -7.80
C PHE A 71 -9.25 -2.50 -7.55
N SER A 72 -8.78 -3.74 -7.71
CA SER A 72 -7.34 -4.06 -7.64
C SER A 72 -6.55 -3.38 -8.76
N LEU A 73 -7.06 -3.38 -10.00
CA LEU A 73 -6.45 -2.65 -11.11
C LEU A 73 -6.42 -1.13 -10.83
N VAL A 74 -7.51 -0.58 -10.33
CA VAL A 74 -7.57 0.84 -9.92
C VAL A 74 -6.56 1.13 -8.80
N ALA A 75 -6.44 0.25 -7.80
CA ALA A 75 -5.48 0.39 -6.71
C ALA A 75 -4.02 0.30 -7.15
N ILE A 76 -3.72 -0.38 -8.26
CA ILE A 76 -2.39 -0.39 -8.89
C ILE A 76 -2.11 0.94 -9.59
N LEU A 77 -3.10 1.48 -10.31
CA LEU A 77 -2.94 2.67 -11.14
C LEU A 77 -2.92 3.98 -10.34
N ILE A 78 -3.74 4.11 -9.30
CA ILE A 78 -3.85 5.36 -8.52
C ILE A 78 -2.48 5.84 -7.99
N PRO A 79 -1.67 5.00 -7.32
CA PRO A 79 -0.36 5.41 -6.82
C PRO A 79 0.60 5.84 -7.94
N ILE A 80 0.55 5.19 -9.10
CA ILE A 80 1.37 5.54 -10.27
C ILE A 80 0.99 6.92 -10.80
N ILE A 81 -0.31 7.17 -10.97
CA ILE A 81 -0.82 8.47 -11.45
C ILE A 81 -0.44 9.59 -10.48
N LEU A 82 -0.61 9.34 -9.18
CA LEU A 82 -0.30 10.31 -8.13
C LEU A 82 1.21 10.60 -8.10
N TRP A 83 2.05 9.59 -8.31
CA TRP A 83 3.50 9.76 -8.39
C TRP A 83 3.93 10.58 -9.62
N LEU A 84 3.40 10.28 -10.81
CA LEU A 84 3.67 11.07 -12.02
C LEU A 84 3.26 12.54 -11.84
N TYR A 85 2.14 12.78 -11.16
CA TYR A 85 1.69 14.13 -10.82
C TYR A 85 2.67 14.83 -9.85
N LEU A 86 3.18 14.14 -8.83
CA LEU A 86 4.13 14.72 -7.88
C LEU A 86 5.48 15.04 -8.51
N ILE A 87 6.00 14.13 -9.36
CA ILE A 87 7.23 14.37 -10.15
C ILE A 87 7.05 15.64 -11.00
N LYS A 88 5.92 15.76 -11.70
CA LYS A 88 5.64 16.92 -12.56
C LYS A 88 5.64 18.24 -11.78
N ASN A 89 5.25 18.24 -10.52
CA ASN A 89 5.17 19.43 -9.68
C ASN A 89 6.41 19.66 -8.81
N ASN A 90 7.52 18.95 -9.05
CA ASN A 90 8.74 19.00 -8.25
C ASN A 90 8.54 18.70 -6.74
N TYR A 91 7.44 18.04 -6.37
CA TYR A 91 7.26 17.51 -5.03
C TYR A 91 7.96 16.16 -4.95
N VAL A 92 9.30 16.19 -4.93
CA VAL A 92 10.15 15.01 -4.77
C VAL A 92 10.57 14.91 -3.31
N GLY A 93 9.62 14.60 -2.43
CA GLY A 93 9.88 14.25 -1.02
C GLY A 93 10.48 12.85 -0.89
N ASN A 94 10.74 12.42 0.35
CA ASN A 94 11.25 11.07 0.58
C ASN A 94 10.13 10.01 0.47
N PHE A 95 9.98 9.40 -0.70
CA PHE A 95 8.90 8.44 -0.98
C PHE A 95 9.20 6.99 -0.60
N ASP A 96 10.33 6.69 0.05
CA ASP A 96 10.78 5.32 0.33
C ASP A 96 9.71 4.48 1.03
N ASN A 97 9.09 5.03 2.08
CA ASN A 97 8.04 4.33 2.83
C ASN A 97 6.75 4.14 2.01
N TYR A 98 6.44 5.03 1.08
CA TYR A 98 5.29 4.88 0.18
C TYR A 98 5.53 3.80 -0.86
N PHE A 99 6.73 3.74 -1.44
CA PHE A 99 7.11 2.69 -2.37
C PHE A 99 7.09 1.33 -1.69
N LEU A 100 7.62 1.24 -0.47
CA LEU A 100 7.55 0.03 0.34
C LEU A 100 6.11 -0.47 0.45
N VAL A 101 5.18 0.39 0.88
CA VAL A 101 3.75 0.05 1.00
C VAL A 101 3.17 -0.36 -0.35
N TYR A 102 3.46 0.39 -1.41
CA TYR A 102 2.98 0.09 -2.75
C TYR A 102 3.40 -1.30 -3.23
N PHE A 103 4.71 -1.60 -3.18
CA PHE A 103 5.24 -2.88 -3.68
C PHE A 103 4.74 -4.07 -2.86
N ILE A 104 4.58 -3.91 -1.54
CA ILE A 104 4.03 -4.94 -0.67
C ILE A 104 2.61 -5.36 -1.10
N TYR A 105 1.75 -4.40 -1.40
CA TYR A 105 0.37 -4.70 -1.79
C TYR A 105 0.19 -4.98 -3.29
N LEU A 106 1.10 -4.48 -4.13
CA LEU A 106 1.10 -4.68 -5.59
C LEU A 106 1.02 -6.15 -5.97
N GLY A 107 1.84 -7.00 -5.35
CA GLY A 107 1.87 -8.43 -5.65
C GLY A 107 0.50 -9.10 -5.46
N GLY A 108 -0.23 -8.74 -4.40
CA GLY A 108 -1.57 -9.26 -4.15
C GLY A 108 -2.61 -8.76 -5.14
N TYR A 109 -2.58 -7.46 -5.47
CA TYR A 109 -3.49 -6.89 -6.46
C TYR A 109 -3.26 -7.47 -7.85
N LEU A 110 -2.00 -7.67 -8.26
CA LEU A 110 -1.65 -8.33 -9.51
C LEU A 110 -2.14 -9.77 -9.52
N LEU A 111 -1.90 -10.54 -8.46
CA LEU A 111 -2.38 -11.91 -8.35
C LEU A 111 -3.91 -11.99 -8.47
N THR A 112 -4.63 -11.05 -7.85
CA THR A 112 -6.09 -10.97 -7.93
C THR A 112 -6.57 -10.67 -9.35
N ALA A 113 -5.94 -9.71 -10.02
CA ALA A 113 -6.25 -9.38 -11.40
C ALA A 113 -5.97 -10.58 -12.34
N ILE A 114 -4.77 -11.17 -12.25
CA ILE A 114 -4.35 -12.32 -13.06
C ILE A 114 -5.28 -13.51 -12.86
N ASN A 115 -5.57 -13.88 -11.60
CA ASN A 115 -6.46 -15.01 -11.30
C ASN A 115 -7.86 -14.81 -11.89
N PHE A 116 -8.39 -13.59 -11.84
CA PHE A 116 -9.68 -13.29 -12.44
C PHE A 116 -9.66 -13.42 -13.97
N PHE A 117 -8.62 -12.95 -14.64
CA PHE A 117 -8.53 -13.03 -16.11
C PHE A 117 -8.22 -14.44 -16.61
N LEU A 118 -7.35 -15.19 -15.94
CA LEU A 118 -6.96 -16.55 -16.36
C LEU A 118 -8.05 -17.59 -16.03
N LYS A 119 -8.57 -17.62 -14.80
CA LYS A 119 -9.57 -18.64 -14.41
C LYS A 119 -10.95 -18.45 -15.03
N LYS A 120 -11.23 -17.26 -15.57
CA LYS A 120 -12.45 -17.03 -16.35
C LYS A 120 -12.36 -17.63 -17.76
N GLY A 121 -11.15 -17.95 -18.22
CA GLY A 121 -10.92 -18.68 -19.48
C GLY A 121 -11.30 -20.16 -19.41
N ASP A 122 -11.27 -20.78 -18.22
CA ASP A 122 -11.56 -22.21 -18.03
C ASP A 122 -13.07 -22.53 -17.88
N THR A 123 -13.94 -21.54 -18.03
CA THR A 123 -15.41 -21.68 -17.91
C THR A 123 -16.17 -21.44 -19.23
N LEU A 124 -15.47 -21.51 -20.37
CA LEU A 124 -16.04 -21.54 -21.71
C LEU A 124 -15.83 -22.93 -22.31
#